data_AF-A0A6A5TIK7-F1
#
_entry.id   AF-A0A6A5TIK7-F1
#
_cell.length_a   1.000
_cell.length_b   1.000
_cell.length_c   1.000
_cell.angle_alpha   90.00
_cell.angle_beta   90.00
_cell.angle_gamma   90.00
#
_symmetry.space_group_name_H-M   'P 1'
#
loop_
_entity.id
_entity.type
_entity.pdbx_description
1 polymer ?
#
loop_
_entity_poly.entity_id
_entity_poly.type
_entity_poly.pdbx_seq_one_letter_code
_entity_poly.pdbx_strand_id
1 'polypeptide(L)'
;MDPVIYTPRLKLTLVETAERGSQEFAWLHKLRSDKDATWSSISGRSKTPEDTEKHLLRVLPQPSDPQKRYRINYAVHELLPSHPSHPSTAGTAEAPESRETAENDEKVGQTTNFIGLISLRSLDADHLVLPASLVPASTSSPSTLTLEIAYSFLPAAWNHGYATESVTALFAACETPRATAAAQAFWSPWEKVYVRAVVAEVNAGSLRVMEKTGMQRRGVYEWRAASEGEKVWVRGALVGEDRLVIWGRELCVVVGV
;
A
#
# COMPACT_ATOMS: atom_id res chain seq x y z
N MET A 1 -3.63 0.59 -13.22
CA MET A 1 -4.24 1.02 -11.93
C MET A 1 -4.59 2.49 -12.04
N ASP A 2 -5.60 2.94 -11.30
CA ASP A 2 -6.01 4.34 -11.33
C ASP A 2 -4.87 5.24 -10.84
N PRO A 3 -4.49 6.30 -11.57
CA PRO A 3 -3.37 7.15 -11.19
C PRO A 3 -3.64 7.91 -9.88
N VAL A 4 -4.92 8.16 -9.57
CA VAL A 4 -5.35 8.83 -8.34
C VAL A 4 -6.58 8.13 -7.79
N ILE A 5 -6.59 7.89 -6.48
CA ILE A 5 -7.76 7.42 -5.73
C ILE A 5 -8.10 8.48 -4.69
N TYR A 6 -9.34 8.95 -4.70
CA TYR A 6 -9.86 9.85 -3.66
C TYR A 6 -10.68 9.08 -2.64
N THR A 7 -10.64 9.59 -1.43
CA THR A 7 -11.49 9.18 -0.31
C THR A 7 -12.05 10.45 0.32
N PRO A 8 -12.92 10.38 1.35
CA PRO A 8 -13.39 11.58 2.03
C PRO A 8 -12.25 12.47 2.55
N ARG A 9 -11.14 11.89 3.02
CA ARG A 9 -10.06 12.66 3.67
C ARG A 9 -8.71 12.57 2.97
N LEU A 10 -8.53 11.63 2.05
CA LEU A 10 -7.23 11.33 1.45
C LEU A 10 -7.24 11.40 -0.07
N LYS A 11 -6.09 11.76 -0.61
CA LYS A 11 -5.69 11.57 -2.01
C LYS A 11 -4.54 10.57 -2.06
N LEU A 12 -4.74 9.46 -2.75
CA LEU A 12 -3.71 8.46 -3.01
C LEU A 12 -3.22 8.68 -4.44
N THR A 13 -1.94 9.01 -4.62
CA THR A 13 -1.32 9.20 -5.93
C THR A 13 -0.42 8.02 -6.26
N LEU A 14 -0.63 7.37 -7.40
CA LEU A 14 0.21 6.27 -7.86
C LEU A 14 1.62 6.78 -8.14
N VAL A 15 2.62 6.13 -7.54
CA VAL A 15 4.03 6.45 -7.69
C VAL A 15 4.67 5.35 -8.55
N GLU A 16 4.99 5.70 -9.79
CA GLU A 16 5.67 4.82 -10.74
C GLU A 16 7.16 5.10 -10.82
N THR A 17 7.55 6.37 -10.66
CA THR A 17 8.93 6.84 -10.64
C THR A 17 9.14 7.82 -9.48
N ALA A 18 10.40 7.96 -9.06
CA ALA A 18 10.80 8.91 -8.02
C ALA A 18 12.28 9.25 -8.20
N GLU A 19 12.58 10.04 -9.22
CA GLU A 19 13.95 10.48 -9.52
C GLU A 19 14.46 11.47 -8.47
N ARG A 20 15.76 11.51 -8.23
CA ARG A 20 16.34 12.48 -7.31
C ARG A 20 15.96 13.92 -7.70
N GLY A 21 15.48 14.68 -6.72
CA GLY A 21 15.00 16.05 -6.93
C GLY A 21 13.52 16.15 -7.31
N SER A 22 12.86 15.03 -7.62
CA SER A 22 11.40 14.99 -7.79
C SER A 22 10.66 15.16 -6.48
N GLN A 23 9.39 15.54 -6.59
CA GLN A 23 8.47 15.68 -5.47
C GLN A 23 8.23 14.31 -4.79
N GLU A 24 8.06 13.25 -5.58
CA GLU A 24 7.87 11.87 -5.15
C GLU A 24 9.07 11.37 -4.36
N PHE A 25 10.29 11.64 -4.85
CA PHE A 25 11.50 11.29 -4.12
C PHE A 25 11.59 12.01 -2.78
N ALA A 26 11.24 13.30 -2.72
CA ALA A 26 11.23 14.06 -1.48
C ALA A 26 10.25 13.47 -0.45
N TRP A 27 9.05 13.07 -0.87
CA TRP A 27 8.08 12.38 -0.01
C TRP A 27 8.61 11.05 0.51
N LEU A 28 9.12 10.20 -0.38
CA LEU A 28 9.61 8.87 -0.03
C LEU A 28 10.85 8.94 0.88
N HIS A 29 11.77 9.87 0.60
CA HIS A 29 12.93 10.12 1.45
C HIS A 29 12.50 10.64 2.83
N LYS A 30 11.56 11.58 2.90
CA LYS A 30 11.00 12.06 4.19
C LYS A 30 10.45 10.91 5.02
N LEU A 31 9.68 10.02 4.42
CA LEU A 31 9.11 8.86 5.11
C LEU A 31 10.19 7.86 5.56
N ARG A 32 11.14 7.53 4.68
CA ARG A 32 12.20 6.55 4.95
C ARG A 32 13.26 7.04 5.93
N SER A 33 13.45 8.35 6.00
CA SER A 33 14.37 8.99 6.93
C SER A 33 13.73 9.30 8.28
N ASP A 34 12.44 9.03 8.47
CA ASP A 34 11.77 9.16 9.76
C ASP A 34 11.96 7.89 10.60
N LYS A 35 12.43 8.05 11.84
CA LYS A 35 12.76 6.92 12.73
C LYS A 35 11.52 6.12 13.14
N ASP A 36 10.40 6.81 13.30
CA ASP A 36 9.18 6.26 13.87
C ASP A 36 8.35 5.60 12.75
N ALA A 37 8.28 6.23 11.58
CA ALA A 37 7.64 5.67 10.39
C ALA A 37 8.34 4.39 9.90
N THR A 38 9.66 4.26 10.12
CA THR A 38 10.44 3.06 9.75
C THR A 38 10.64 2.07 10.88
N TRP A 39 10.05 2.30 12.06
CA TRP A 39 10.23 1.47 13.25
C TRP A 39 9.89 -0.02 13.01
N SER A 40 8.85 -0.28 12.21
CA SER A 40 8.43 -1.65 11.83
C SER A 40 8.96 -2.10 10.46
N SER A 41 9.87 -1.35 9.83
CA SER A 41 10.41 -1.69 8.51
C SER A 41 11.62 -2.61 8.63
N ILE A 42 11.55 -3.78 7.99
CA ILE A 42 12.68 -4.73 7.93
C ILE A 42 13.89 -4.21 7.14
N SER A 43 13.69 -3.20 6.30
CA SER A 43 14.77 -2.55 5.53
C SER A 43 15.50 -1.46 6.32
N GLY A 44 15.04 -1.15 7.53
CA GLY A 44 15.60 -0.09 8.36
C GLY A 44 15.39 1.32 7.81
N ARG A 45 15.92 2.31 8.54
CA ARG A 45 15.84 3.73 8.21
C ARG A 45 16.88 4.10 7.14
N SER A 46 16.47 4.88 6.14
CA SER A 46 17.43 5.50 5.22
C SER A 46 18.14 6.65 5.93
N LYS A 47 19.47 6.67 5.89
CA LYS A 47 20.27 7.76 6.49
C LYS A 47 20.61 8.82 5.47
N THR A 48 20.71 8.42 4.20
CA THR A 48 21.02 9.32 3.10
C THR A 48 19.99 9.18 1.97
N PRO A 49 19.94 10.16 1.05
CA PRO A 49 19.18 10.03 -0.19
C PRO A 49 19.57 8.79 -1.00
N GLU A 50 20.85 8.42 -1.04
CA GLU A 50 21.35 7.24 -1.77
C GLU A 50 20.78 5.93 -1.19
N ASP A 51 20.62 5.85 0.13
CA ASP A 51 19.93 4.72 0.77
C ASP A 51 18.47 4.62 0.31
N THR A 52 17.84 5.77 0.07
CA THR A 52 16.46 5.82 -0.42
C THR A 52 16.39 5.37 -1.87
N GLU A 53 17.26 5.85 -2.74
CA GLU A 53 17.34 5.40 -4.14
C GLU A 53 17.51 3.87 -4.23
N LYS A 54 18.45 3.32 -3.46
CA LYS A 54 18.66 1.85 -3.39
C LYS A 54 17.40 1.11 -2.97
N HIS A 55 16.65 1.66 -2.03
CA HIS A 55 15.37 1.08 -1.61
C HIS A 55 14.31 1.19 -2.73
N LEU A 56 14.22 2.32 -3.41
CA LEU A 56 13.24 2.59 -4.46
C LEU A 56 13.39 1.63 -5.65
N LEU A 57 14.61 1.23 -6.00
CA LEU A 57 14.87 0.19 -7.01
C LEU A 57 14.20 -1.16 -6.67
N ARG A 58 13.96 -1.44 -5.39
CA ARG A 58 13.31 -2.68 -4.93
C ARG A 58 11.79 -2.57 -4.82
N VAL A 59 11.24 -1.36 -4.68
CA VAL A 59 9.81 -1.17 -4.39
C VAL A 59 9.02 -0.57 -5.54
N LEU A 60 9.62 0.25 -6.41
CA LEU A 60 8.95 0.86 -7.57
C LEU A 60 8.98 -0.06 -8.80
N PRO A 61 8.00 0.06 -9.72
CA PRO A 61 8.01 -0.62 -11.01
C PRO A 61 9.37 -0.51 -11.72
N GLN A 62 9.77 -1.58 -12.41
CA GLN A 62 10.98 -1.60 -13.23
C GLN A 62 10.57 -1.81 -14.70
N PRO A 63 10.96 -0.93 -15.64
CA PRO A 63 10.51 -1.01 -17.03
C PRO A 63 10.84 -2.33 -17.74
N SER A 64 11.90 -3.01 -17.28
CA SER A 64 12.44 -4.22 -17.89
C SER A 64 12.26 -5.47 -17.04
N ASP A 65 11.30 -5.50 -16.11
CA ASP A 65 11.10 -6.66 -15.23
C ASP A 65 10.72 -7.91 -16.05
N PRO A 66 11.64 -8.88 -16.22
CA PRO A 66 11.39 -10.06 -17.04
C PRO A 66 10.36 -10.99 -16.40
N GLN A 67 10.05 -10.81 -15.11
CA GLN A 67 9.08 -11.59 -14.36
C GLN A 67 7.72 -10.89 -14.24
N LYS A 68 7.56 -9.69 -14.83
CA LYS A 68 6.34 -8.88 -14.78
C LYS A 68 5.80 -8.75 -13.35
N ARG A 69 6.67 -8.46 -12.37
CA ARG A 69 6.24 -8.34 -10.97
C ARG A 69 5.40 -7.09 -10.78
N TYR A 70 4.35 -7.24 -9.99
CA TYR A 70 3.48 -6.14 -9.64
C TYR A 70 4.12 -5.35 -8.50
N ARG A 71 4.22 -4.03 -8.67
CA ARG A 71 4.76 -3.09 -7.70
C ARG A 71 3.90 -1.82 -7.68
N ILE A 72 2.79 -1.88 -6.96
CA ILE A 72 1.81 -0.80 -6.91
C ILE A 72 2.09 0.00 -5.65
N ASN A 73 2.42 1.28 -5.78
CA ASN A 73 2.75 2.15 -4.65
C ASN A 73 1.91 3.42 -4.73
N TYR A 74 1.18 3.74 -3.67
CA TYR A 74 0.43 5.00 -3.58
C TYR A 74 1.00 5.88 -2.48
N ALA A 75 1.44 7.09 -2.85
CA ALA A 75 1.72 8.15 -1.91
C ALA A 75 0.39 8.68 -1.36
N VAL A 76 0.23 8.60 -0.04
CA VAL A 76 -0.99 9.00 0.67
C VAL A 76 -0.84 10.44 1.12
N HIS A 77 -1.80 11.26 0.72
CA HIS A 77 -1.90 12.65 1.13
C HIS A 77 -3.20 12.89 1.89
N GLU A 78 -3.12 13.65 2.97
CA GLU A 78 -4.27 14.23 3.65
C GLU A 78 -4.79 15.42 2.85
N LEU A 79 -6.09 15.48 2.61
CA LEU A 79 -6.76 16.63 2.03
C LEU A 79 -6.91 17.72 3.10
N LEU A 80 -6.36 18.90 2.84
CA LEU A 80 -6.46 20.02 3.78
C LEU A 80 -7.72 20.85 3.51
N PRO A 81 -8.40 21.37 4.54
CA PRO A 81 -9.57 22.22 4.34
C PRO A 81 -9.24 23.39 3.40
N SER A 82 -10.06 23.59 2.37
CA SER A 82 -9.98 24.76 1.52
C SER A 82 -10.25 26.00 2.37
N HIS A 83 -9.27 26.86 2.55
CA HIS A 83 -9.49 28.17 3.19
C HIS A 83 -10.46 28.96 2.29
N PRO A 84 -11.57 29.52 2.81
CA PRO A 84 -12.49 30.30 2.01
C PRO A 84 -11.87 31.67 1.71
N SER A 85 -10.99 31.74 0.73
CA SER A 85 -10.59 33.01 0.10
C SER A 85 -11.33 33.13 -1.23
N HIS A 86 -12.51 33.76 -1.13
CA HIS A 86 -13.43 34.30 -2.15
C HIS A 86 -14.80 33.61 -2.26
N PRO A 87 -15.91 34.37 -2.11
CA PRO A 87 -17.25 33.87 -2.37
C PRO A 87 -17.42 33.70 -3.88
N SER A 88 -17.44 32.45 -4.36
CA SER A 88 -17.84 32.17 -5.74
C SER A 88 -19.36 32.26 -5.82
N THR A 89 -19.82 33.18 -6.66
CA THR A 89 -21.22 33.53 -6.91
C THR A 89 -22.02 32.31 -7.33
N ALA A 90 -23.22 32.19 -6.75
CA ALA A 90 -24.21 31.16 -7.06
C ALA A 90 -24.47 31.01 -8.57
N GLY A 91 -24.52 29.76 -9.02
CA GLY A 91 -24.90 29.38 -10.38
C GLY A 91 -25.63 28.04 -10.38
N THR A 92 -26.96 28.14 -10.34
CA THR A 92 -28.03 27.27 -10.87
C THR A 92 -27.84 25.74 -10.89
N ALA A 93 -28.76 25.06 -10.21
CA ALA A 93 -28.92 23.62 -10.15
C ALA A 93 -29.38 22.99 -11.49
N GLU A 94 -28.68 21.95 -11.93
CA GLU A 94 -29.19 20.89 -12.80
C GLU A 94 -28.90 19.50 -12.19
N ALA A 95 -29.69 18.51 -12.60
CA ALA A 95 -30.02 17.24 -11.94
C ALA A 95 -28.86 16.22 -11.75
N PRO A 96 -29.04 15.17 -10.91
CA PRO A 96 -27.95 14.38 -10.38
C PRO A 96 -27.64 13.15 -11.25
N GLU A 97 -26.63 13.25 -12.10
CA GLU A 97 -25.91 12.06 -12.58
C GLU A 97 -24.57 11.98 -11.85
N SER A 98 -24.38 10.91 -11.07
CA SER A 98 -23.16 10.51 -10.34
C SER A 98 -22.63 11.51 -9.28
N ARG A 99 -23.10 11.36 -8.04
CA ARG A 99 -22.60 12.11 -6.86
C ARG A 99 -21.08 11.95 -6.61
N GLU A 100 -20.52 10.80 -6.96
CA GLU A 100 -19.10 10.48 -6.75
C GLU A 100 -18.15 11.20 -7.72
N THR A 101 -18.57 11.48 -8.96
CA THR A 101 -17.73 12.22 -9.92
C THR A 101 -17.70 13.71 -9.59
N ALA A 102 -18.85 14.30 -9.22
CA ALA A 102 -18.93 15.69 -8.79
C ALA A 102 -18.11 15.98 -7.51
N GLU A 103 -18.15 15.10 -6.50
CA GLU A 103 -17.35 15.25 -5.27
C GLU A 103 -15.84 15.06 -5.51
N ASN A 104 -15.45 14.29 -6.53
CA ASN A 104 -14.05 14.11 -6.89
C ASN A 104 -13.52 15.30 -7.70
N ASP A 105 -14.34 15.90 -8.57
CA ASP A 105 -14.00 17.10 -9.32
C ASP A 105 -13.77 18.30 -8.38
N GLU A 106 -14.53 18.44 -7.30
CA GLU A 106 -14.29 19.49 -6.28
C GLU A 106 -12.96 19.32 -5.52
N LYS A 107 -12.42 18.10 -5.46
CA LYS A 107 -11.11 17.81 -4.82
C LYS A 107 -9.94 18.08 -5.75
N VAL A 108 -10.18 18.26 -7.05
CA VAL A 108 -9.14 18.58 -8.04
C VAL A 108 -8.62 19.99 -7.75
N GLY A 109 -7.39 20.08 -7.25
CA GLY A 109 -6.74 21.36 -6.89
C GLY A 109 -6.76 21.69 -5.39
N GLN A 110 -7.37 20.85 -4.55
CA GLN A 110 -7.30 21.01 -3.10
C GLN A 110 -5.85 20.83 -2.60
N THR A 111 -5.44 21.67 -1.65
CA THR A 111 -4.13 21.55 -1.01
C THR A 111 -4.05 20.24 -0.24
N THR A 112 -2.92 19.53 -0.38
CA THR A 112 -2.72 18.23 0.29
C THR A 112 -1.40 18.18 1.03
N ASN A 113 -1.31 17.35 2.06
CA ASN A 113 -0.09 17.09 2.81
C ASN A 113 0.31 15.62 2.73
N PHE A 114 1.54 15.32 2.32
CA PHE A 114 2.03 13.94 2.26
C PHE A 114 2.19 13.36 3.67
N ILE A 115 1.55 12.21 3.90
CA ILE A 115 1.46 11.57 5.22
C ILE A 115 1.92 10.11 5.25
N GLY A 116 2.06 9.43 4.11
CA GLY A 116 2.44 8.02 4.12
C GLY A 116 2.51 7.37 2.75
N LEU A 117 2.81 6.08 2.77
CA LEU A 117 2.90 5.22 1.59
C LEU A 117 2.16 3.92 1.87
N ILE A 118 1.43 3.44 0.89
CA ILE A 118 0.86 2.08 0.87
C ILE A 118 1.33 1.36 -0.39
N SER A 119 1.68 0.09 -0.28
CA SER A 119 2.19 -0.70 -1.39
C SER A 119 1.61 -2.10 -1.43
N LEU A 120 1.44 -2.61 -2.66
CA LEU A 120 1.17 -4.00 -2.99
C LEU A 120 2.28 -4.51 -3.89
N ARG A 121 2.95 -5.60 -3.48
CA ARG A 121 4.08 -6.15 -4.23
C ARG A 121 3.94 -7.64 -4.45
N SER A 122 4.32 -8.12 -5.64
CA SER A 122 4.48 -9.56 -5.87
C SER A 122 5.53 -10.13 -4.93
N LEU A 123 5.29 -11.36 -4.48
CA LEU A 123 6.28 -12.08 -3.70
C LEU A 123 7.52 -12.36 -4.53
N ASP A 124 8.68 -12.20 -3.90
CA ASP A 124 9.99 -12.51 -4.46
C ASP A 124 10.90 -13.07 -3.36
N ALA A 125 12.19 -13.25 -3.65
CA ALA A 125 13.16 -13.81 -2.72
C ALA A 125 13.37 -12.96 -1.45
N ASP A 126 12.99 -11.69 -1.45
CA ASP A 126 13.10 -10.80 -0.28
C ASP A 126 11.89 -10.95 0.67
N HIS A 127 10.87 -11.71 0.28
CA HIS A 127 9.66 -11.91 1.07
C HIS A 127 9.75 -13.15 1.95
N LEU A 128 9.08 -13.09 3.10
CA LEU A 128 9.07 -14.20 4.05
C LEU A 128 8.37 -15.42 3.45
N VAL A 129 9.06 -16.57 3.46
CA VAL A 129 8.46 -17.87 3.13
C VAL A 129 7.61 -18.32 4.31
N LEU A 130 6.32 -18.54 4.05
CA LEU A 130 5.36 -18.95 5.07
C LEU A 130 5.10 -20.46 4.99
N PRO A 131 4.90 -21.15 6.14
CA PRO A 131 4.40 -22.52 6.16
C PRO A 131 3.06 -22.67 5.42
N ALA A 132 2.86 -23.81 4.76
CA ALA A 132 1.64 -24.11 4.01
C ALA A 132 0.36 -24.05 4.88
N SER A 133 0.46 -24.29 6.18
CA SER A 133 -0.67 -24.16 7.11
C SER A 133 -1.18 -22.73 7.29
N LEU A 134 -0.37 -21.72 6.96
CA LEU A 134 -0.69 -20.29 7.12
C LEU A 134 -1.07 -19.62 5.80
N VAL A 135 -1.06 -20.35 4.70
CA VAL A 135 -1.38 -19.86 3.36
C VAL A 135 -2.50 -20.72 2.77
N PRO A 136 -3.58 -20.14 2.24
CA PRO A 136 -4.63 -20.91 1.59
C PRO A 136 -4.09 -21.74 0.42
N ALA A 137 -4.57 -22.97 0.25
CA ALA A 137 -4.18 -23.82 -0.88
C ALA A 137 -4.48 -23.18 -2.26
N SER A 138 -5.43 -22.24 -2.32
CA SER A 138 -5.76 -21.48 -3.54
C SER A 138 -4.57 -20.69 -4.07
N THR A 139 -3.64 -20.24 -3.23
CA THR A 139 -2.47 -19.45 -3.65
C THR A 139 -1.43 -20.29 -4.40
N SER A 140 -1.51 -21.61 -4.34
CA SER A 140 -0.64 -22.51 -5.11
C SER A 140 -1.11 -22.71 -6.55
N SER A 141 -2.30 -22.19 -6.92
CA SER A 141 -2.76 -22.21 -8.31
C SER A 141 -1.87 -21.32 -9.19
N PRO A 142 -1.45 -21.80 -10.38
CA PRO A 142 -0.70 -20.98 -11.33
C PRO A 142 -1.51 -19.78 -11.87
N SER A 143 -2.84 -19.78 -11.69
CA SER A 143 -3.71 -18.66 -12.07
C SER A 143 -3.94 -17.64 -10.94
N THR A 144 -3.32 -17.84 -9.77
CA THR A 144 -3.47 -16.95 -8.61
C THR A 144 -2.22 -16.11 -8.39
N LEU A 145 -2.36 -14.79 -8.52
CA LEU A 145 -1.34 -13.82 -8.13
C LEU A 145 -1.36 -13.65 -6.62
N THR A 146 -0.21 -13.83 -5.96
CA THR A 146 -0.07 -13.46 -4.55
C THR A 146 0.72 -12.16 -4.41
N LEU A 147 0.14 -11.20 -3.68
CA LEU A 147 0.74 -9.93 -3.34
C LEU A 147 0.90 -9.80 -1.82
N GLU A 148 1.90 -9.04 -1.39
CA GLU A 148 2.05 -8.60 0.00
C GLU A 148 1.72 -7.12 0.11
N ILE A 149 0.87 -6.76 1.08
CA ILE A 149 0.58 -5.37 1.42
C ILE A 149 1.53 -4.89 2.52
N ALA A 150 2.07 -3.69 2.33
CA ALA A 150 2.82 -2.96 3.33
C ALA A 150 2.40 -1.49 3.33
N TYR A 151 2.55 -0.82 4.47
CA TYR A 151 2.34 0.62 4.55
C TYR A 151 3.21 1.23 5.64
N SER A 152 3.43 2.54 5.52
CA SER A 152 4.12 3.35 6.53
C SER A 152 3.53 4.75 6.50
N PHE A 153 3.35 5.33 7.68
CA PHE A 153 2.80 6.68 7.85
C PHE A 153 3.73 7.48 8.76
N LEU A 154 3.84 8.77 8.48
CA LEU A 154 4.52 9.71 9.37
C LEU A 154 3.79 9.78 10.72
N PRO A 155 4.50 9.99 11.84
CA PRO A 155 3.89 10.02 13.17
C PRO A 155 2.71 10.98 13.32
N ALA A 156 2.77 12.13 12.65
CA ALA A 156 1.71 13.14 12.66
C ALA A 156 0.36 12.63 12.10
N ALA A 157 0.37 11.53 11.33
CA ALA A 157 -0.82 10.94 10.74
C ALA A 157 -1.36 9.73 11.51
N TRP A 158 -0.70 9.32 12.59
CA TRP A 158 -1.12 8.17 13.39
C TRP A 158 -2.38 8.47 14.20
N ASN A 159 -3.19 7.45 14.47
CA ASN A 159 -4.45 7.55 15.22
C ASN A 159 -5.59 8.35 14.55
N HIS A 160 -5.43 8.79 13.30
CA HIS A 160 -6.51 9.43 12.52
C HIS A 160 -7.34 8.45 11.67
N GLY A 161 -6.98 7.16 11.65
CA GLY A 161 -7.63 6.14 10.83
C GLY A 161 -7.19 6.12 9.36
N TYR A 162 -6.22 6.94 8.97
CA TYR A 162 -5.77 7.08 7.58
C TYR A 162 -5.21 5.79 6.98
N ALA A 163 -4.53 4.95 7.77
CA ALA A 163 -4.08 3.65 7.29
C ALA A 163 -5.25 2.73 6.91
N THR A 164 -6.31 2.69 7.74
CA THR A 164 -7.51 1.89 7.45
C THR A 164 -8.22 2.40 6.20
N GLU A 165 -8.40 3.71 6.07
CA GLU A 165 -9.03 4.34 4.89
C GLU A 165 -8.22 4.07 3.62
N SER A 166 -6.89 4.22 3.68
CA SER A 166 -5.99 3.99 2.53
C SER A 166 -6.01 2.52 2.07
N VAL A 167 -5.92 1.56 3.00
CA VAL A 167 -5.95 0.13 2.67
C VAL A 167 -7.32 -0.26 2.10
N THR A 168 -8.40 0.25 2.67
CA THR A 168 -9.76 -0.01 2.18
C THR A 168 -9.93 0.53 0.77
N ALA A 169 -9.50 1.77 0.52
CA ALA A 169 -9.59 2.40 -0.79
C ALA A 169 -8.73 1.68 -1.85
N LEU A 170 -7.52 1.23 -1.47
CA LEU A 170 -6.67 0.44 -2.36
C LEU A 170 -7.31 -0.91 -2.71
N PHE A 171 -7.83 -1.63 -1.72
CA PHE A 171 -8.54 -2.89 -2.00
C PHE A 171 -9.76 -2.68 -2.88
N ALA A 172 -10.56 -1.63 -2.61
CA ALA A 172 -11.68 -1.27 -3.47
C ALA A 172 -11.21 -1.02 -4.91
N ALA A 173 -10.17 -0.19 -5.13
CA ALA A 173 -9.63 0.07 -6.46
C ALA A 173 -9.10 -1.19 -7.17
N CYS A 174 -8.55 -2.16 -6.41
CA CYS A 174 -8.17 -3.46 -6.95
C CYS A 174 -9.37 -4.39 -7.25
N GLU A 175 -10.53 -4.15 -6.63
CA GLU A 175 -11.79 -4.91 -6.78
C GLU A 175 -12.80 -4.25 -7.74
N THR A 176 -12.58 -3.00 -8.14
CA THR A 176 -13.24 -2.31 -9.27
C THR A 176 -13.02 -2.91 -10.69
N PRO A 177 -12.21 -3.97 -11.01
CA PRO A 177 -11.91 -4.43 -12.37
C PRO A 177 -13.08 -4.83 -13.29
N ARG A 178 -14.33 -4.64 -12.90
CA ARG A 178 -15.52 -4.94 -13.71
C ARG A 178 -15.97 -3.82 -14.65
N ALA A 179 -15.45 -2.59 -14.52
CA ALA A 179 -15.96 -1.46 -15.30
C ALA A 179 -15.18 -1.17 -16.61
N THR A 180 -13.90 -1.53 -16.72
CA THR A 180 -13.06 -1.12 -17.87
C THR A 180 -12.13 -2.23 -18.38
N ALA A 181 -11.92 -2.27 -19.70
CA ALA A 181 -10.96 -3.16 -20.34
C ALA A 181 -9.52 -2.96 -19.85
N ALA A 182 -9.16 -1.73 -19.45
CA ALA A 182 -7.84 -1.40 -18.93
C ALA A 182 -7.55 -2.09 -17.58
N ALA A 183 -8.56 -2.17 -16.70
CA ALA A 183 -8.40 -2.85 -15.41
C ALA A 183 -8.27 -4.37 -15.58
N GLN A 184 -9.02 -4.97 -16.52
CA GLN A 184 -8.88 -6.38 -16.88
C GLN A 184 -7.50 -6.67 -17.47
N ALA A 185 -7.03 -5.82 -18.39
CA ALA A 185 -5.69 -5.95 -18.99
C ALA A 185 -4.57 -5.84 -17.95
N PHE A 186 -4.74 -5.00 -16.93
CA PHE A 186 -3.76 -4.84 -15.84
C PHE A 186 -3.57 -6.14 -15.05
N TRP A 187 -4.68 -6.79 -14.68
CA TRP A 187 -4.62 -8.03 -13.88
C TRP A 187 -4.39 -9.29 -14.71
N SER A 188 -4.47 -9.23 -16.04
CA SER A 188 -4.16 -10.37 -16.90
C SER A 188 -2.71 -10.84 -16.73
N PRO A 189 -2.47 -12.17 -16.59
CA PRO A 189 -3.39 -13.29 -16.86
C PRO A 189 -4.08 -13.88 -15.62
N TRP A 190 -4.12 -13.17 -14.50
CA TRP A 190 -4.50 -13.75 -13.22
C TRP A 190 -6.02 -13.83 -13.05
N GLU A 191 -6.51 -15.01 -12.66
CA GLU A 191 -7.92 -15.28 -12.34
C GLU A 191 -8.28 -14.88 -10.91
N LYS A 192 -7.27 -14.82 -10.04
CA LYS A 192 -7.43 -14.49 -8.62
C LYS A 192 -6.24 -13.67 -8.16
N VAL A 193 -6.51 -12.71 -7.28
CA VAL A 193 -5.46 -12.00 -6.55
C VAL A 193 -5.64 -12.28 -5.07
N TYR A 194 -4.62 -12.86 -4.44
CA TYR A 194 -4.56 -13.04 -3.00
C TYR A 194 -3.59 -12.02 -2.41
N VAL A 195 -4.05 -11.26 -1.42
CA VAL A 195 -3.20 -10.32 -0.67
C VAL A 195 -2.91 -10.91 0.70
N ARG A 196 -1.64 -10.92 1.08
CA ARG A 196 -1.20 -11.25 2.43
C ARG A 196 -0.61 -10.03 3.13
N ALA A 197 -0.61 -10.05 4.46
CA ALA A 197 0.17 -9.14 5.29
C ALA A 197 0.90 -9.90 6.38
N VAL A 198 2.09 -9.42 6.74
CA VAL A 198 2.91 -9.95 7.83
C VAL A 198 3.08 -8.86 8.86
N VAL A 199 2.50 -9.04 10.05
CA VAL A 199 2.49 -8.02 11.10
C VAL A 199 3.11 -8.59 12.37
N ALA A 200 4.13 -7.93 12.91
CA ALA A 200 4.66 -8.31 14.22
C ALA A 200 3.55 -8.25 15.29
N GLU A 201 3.44 -9.26 16.14
CA GLU A 201 2.36 -9.40 17.13
C GLU A 201 2.30 -8.21 18.12
N VAL A 202 3.43 -7.54 18.34
CA VAL A 202 3.50 -6.35 19.20
C VAL A 202 2.95 -5.08 18.54
N ASN A 203 2.72 -5.07 17.21
CA ASN A 203 2.25 -3.90 16.48
C ASN A 203 0.71 -3.85 16.50
N ALA A 204 0.14 -3.49 17.66
CA ALA A 204 -1.30 -3.43 17.87
C ALA A 204 -2.02 -2.52 16.87
N GLY A 205 -1.39 -1.40 16.47
CA GLY A 205 -1.95 -0.48 15.47
C GLY A 205 -2.18 -1.18 14.13
N SER A 206 -1.16 -1.88 13.62
CA SER A 206 -1.28 -2.59 12.35
C SER A 206 -2.20 -3.80 12.42
N LEU A 207 -2.21 -4.54 13.53
CA LEU A 207 -3.18 -5.63 13.73
C LEU A 207 -4.62 -5.12 13.61
N ARG A 208 -4.92 -3.96 14.21
CA ARG A 208 -6.25 -3.34 14.14
C ARG A 208 -6.59 -2.85 12.73
N VAL A 209 -5.61 -2.38 11.95
CA VAL A 209 -5.83 -2.01 10.55
C VAL A 209 -6.24 -3.23 9.73
N MET A 210 -5.51 -4.35 9.84
CA MET A 210 -5.82 -5.58 9.08
C MET A 210 -7.21 -6.13 9.40
N GLU A 211 -7.60 -6.11 10.67
CA GLU A 211 -8.93 -6.52 11.09
C GLU A 211 -10.03 -5.65 10.48
N LYS A 212 -9.87 -4.32 10.54
CA LYS A 212 -10.85 -3.36 10.01
C LYS A 212 -10.96 -3.36 8.49
N THR A 213 -9.92 -3.78 7.78
CA THR A 213 -9.90 -3.83 6.31
C THR A 213 -10.36 -5.18 5.77
N GLY A 214 -10.97 -6.02 6.62
CA GLY A 214 -11.55 -7.30 6.21
C GLY A 214 -10.52 -8.38 5.89
N MET A 215 -9.26 -8.21 6.30
CA MET A 215 -8.29 -9.30 6.17
C MET A 215 -8.57 -10.38 7.21
N GLN A 216 -8.43 -11.64 6.80
CA GLN A 216 -8.63 -12.79 7.67
C GLN A 216 -7.32 -13.15 8.35
N ARG A 217 -7.33 -13.29 9.68
CA ARG A 217 -6.19 -13.82 10.44
C ARG A 217 -5.99 -15.28 10.07
N ARG A 218 -4.82 -15.63 9.53
CA ARG A 218 -4.45 -16.99 9.13
C ARG A 218 -3.75 -17.77 10.23
N GLY A 219 -3.06 -17.07 11.13
CA GLY A 219 -2.40 -17.68 12.28
C GLY A 219 -1.23 -16.85 12.78
N VAL A 220 -0.42 -17.45 13.65
CA VAL A 220 0.83 -16.87 14.15
C VAL A 220 1.97 -17.73 13.64
N TYR A 221 2.98 -17.10 13.06
CA TYR A 221 4.22 -17.70 12.65
C TYR A 221 5.33 -17.30 13.62
N GLU A 222 5.94 -18.29 14.28
CA GLU A 222 7.14 -18.09 15.08
C GLU A 222 8.35 -18.11 14.15
N TRP A 223 8.75 -16.92 13.70
CA TRP A 223 9.89 -16.78 12.81
C TRP A 223 11.19 -16.84 13.61
N ARG A 224 12.18 -17.53 13.05
CA ARG A 224 13.57 -17.56 13.52
C ARG A 224 14.49 -17.44 12.32
N ALA A 225 15.52 -16.60 12.43
CA ALA A 225 16.59 -16.53 11.44
C ALA A 225 17.34 -17.88 11.40
N ALA A 226 17.62 -18.42 10.21
CA ALA A 226 18.36 -19.68 10.12
C ALA A 226 19.86 -19.49 10.39
N SER A 227 20.35 -18.25 10.28
CA SER A 227 21.74 -17.88 10.54
C SER A 227 21.85 -16.43 11.05
N GLU A 228 23.01 -16.05 11.58
CA GLU A 228 23.29 -14.65 11.98
C GLU A 228 23.12 -13.65 10.82
N GLY A 229 23.41 -14.08 9.59
CA GLY A 229 23.26 -13.24 8.38
C GLY A 229 21.81 -13.01 7.95
N GLU A 230 20.87 -13.78 8.49
CA GLU A 230 19.43 -13.69 8.17
C GLU A 230 18.63 -12.91 9.22
N LYS A 231 19.29 -12.39 10.26
CA LYS A 231 18.64 -11.50 11.21
C LYS A 231 18.14 -10.25 10.49
N VAL A 232 16.97 -9.76 10.90
CA VAL A 232 16.34 -8.59 10.27
C VAL A 232 16.40 -7.39 11.21
N TRP A 233 16.60 -6.21 10.65
CA TRP A 233 16.54 -4.97 11.42
C TRP A 233 15.09 -4.54 11.59
N VAL A 234 14.56 -4.62 12.81
CA VAL A 234 13.18 -4.23 13.11
C VAL A 234 13.10 -3.73 14.55
N ARG A 235 12.21 -2.77 14.83
CA ARG A 235 12.08 -2.15 16.17
C ARG A 235 13.40 -1.59 16.70
N GLY A 236 14.21 -1.01 15.81
CA GLY A 236 15.50 -0.40 16.18
C GLY A 236 16.60 -1.37 16.58
N ALA A 237 16.43 -2.67 16.36
CA ALA A 237 17.43 -3.69 16.70
C ALA A 237 17.54 -4.76 15.60
N LEU A 238 18.67 -5.48 15.60
CA LEU A 238 18.84 -6.68 14.81
C LEU A 238 18.19 -7.86 15.55
N VAL A 239 17.16 -8.45 14.96
CA VAL A 239 16.32 -9.46 15.60
C VAL A 239 16.46 -10.80 14.87
N GLY A 240 16.66 -11.87 15.63
CA GLY A 240 16.75 -13.24 15.12
C GLY A 240 15.51 -14.10 15.36
N GLU A 241 14.52 -13.60 16.09
CA GLU A 241 13.24 -14.28 16.31
C GLU A 241 12.10 -13.29 16.50
N ASP A 242 10.91 -13.61 16.00
CA ASP A 242 9.72 -12.79 16.20
C ASP A 242 8.43 -13.60 16.08
N ARG A 243 7.36 -13.09 16.66
CA ARG A 243 6.01 -13.64 16.50
C ARG A 243 5.24 -12.79 15.51
N LEU A 244 4.89 -13.39 14.37
CA LEU A 244 4.30 -12.68 13.24
C LEU A 244 2.86 -13.16 13.04
N VAL A 245 1.91 -12.25 13.07
CA VAL A 245 0.51 -12.54 12.73
C VAL A 245 0.35 -12.44 11.23
N ILE A 246 -0.07 -13.54 10.62
CA ILE A 246 -0.27 -13.65 9.17
C ILE A 246 -1.73 -13.33 8.86
N TRP A 247 -1.93 -12.43 7.90
CA TRP A 247 -3.23 -12.02 7.42
C TRP A 247 -3.37 -12.33 5.93
N GLY A 248 -4.61 -12.56 5.49
CA GLY A 248 -4.92 -12.93 4.13
C GLY A 248 -6.28 -12.43 3.67
N ARG A 249 -6.38 -11.99 2.42
CA ARG A 249 -7.64 -11.62 1.78
C ARG A 249 -7.58 -12.00 0.31
N GLU A 250 -8.61 -12.67 -0.18
CA GLU A 250 -8.82 -12.82 -1.63
C GLU A 250 -9.50 -11.55 -2.14
N LEU A 251 -8.90 -10.93 -3.16
CA LEU A 251 -9.51 -9.86 -3.92
C LEU A 251 -10.17 -10.51 -5.14
N CYS A 252 -11.47 -10.28 -5.32
CA CYS A 252 -12.24 -10.88 -6.40
C CYS A 252 -11.91 -10.20 -7.74
N VAL A 253 -10.93 -10.73 -8.47
CA VAL A 253 -10.57 -10.27 -9.82
C VAL A 253 -11.15 -11.25 -10.83
N VAL A 254 -12.46 -11.16 -11.12
CA VAL A 254 -13.13 -12.13 -12.00
C VAL A 254 -12.62 -11.99 -13.44
N VAL A 255 -12.03 -13.06 -13.97
CA VAL A 255 -11.83 -13.26 -15.41
C VAL A 255 -13.12 -13.84 -15.98
N GLY A 256 -13.76 -13.11 -16.90
CA GLY A 256 -14.88 -13.63 -17.67
C GLY A 256 -14.40 -14.72 -18.62
N VAL A 257 -15.13 -15.84 -18.62
CA VAL A 257 -15.10 -16.89 -19.64
C VAL A 257 -15.62 -16.35 -20.96
#